data_AF-A0A4V5NLL6-F1
#
_entry.id   AF-A0A4V5NLL6-F1
#
_cell.length_a   1.000
_cell.length_b   1.000
_cell.length_c   1.000
_cell.angle_alpha   90.00
_cell.angle_beta   90.00
_cell.angle_gamma   90.00
#
_symmetry.space_group_name_H-M   'P 1'
#
loop_
_entity.id
_entity.type
_entity.pdbx_description
1 polymer ?
#
loop_
_entity_poly.entity_id
_entity_poly.type
_entity_poly.pdbx_seq_one_letter_code
_entity_poly.pdbx_strand_id
1 'polypeptide(L)'
;MGQAAVSGFLMGLSLIAAIGAQNAFVLRQGLRREHVLAVVLTCALSDALLIAAGVAGFGVLSELAPWLGRAMLWGGAAFLFVYGALRFRAALRGGEAL
;
A
#
# COMPACT_ATOMS: atom_id res chain seq x y z
N MET A 1 -8.41 -13.94 -23.99
CA MET A 1 -8.94 -14.32 -22.65
C MET A 1 -7.83 -14.50 -21.60
N GLY A 2 -6.72 -15.20 -21.89
CA GLY A 2 -5.64 -15.40 -20.91
C GLY A 2 -4.98 -14.12 -20.38
N GLN A 3 -4.86 -13.08 -21.20
CA GLN A 3 -4.18 -11.83 -20.81
C GLN A 3 -4.95 -11.04 -19.73
N ALA A 4 -6.28 -10.97 -19.81
CA ALA A 4 -7.11 -10.34 -18.78
C ALA A 4 -7.07 -11.12 -17.45
N ALA A 5 -7.06 -12.46 -17.53
CA ALA A 5 -6.94 -13.31 -16.35
C ALA A 5 -5.57 -13.11 -15.65
N VAL A 6 -4.48 -13.05 -16.42
CA VAL A 6 -3.13 -12.82 -15.88
C VAL A 6 -3.00 -11.41 -15.30
N SER A 7 -3.46 -10.37 -15.99
CA SER A 7 -3.43 -9.00 -15.47
C SER A 7 -4.27 -8.83 -14.22
N GLY A 8 -5.49 -9.39 -14.19
CA GLY A 8 -6.35 -9.39 -13.01
C GLY A 8 -5.74 -10.16 -11.84
N PHE A 9 -5.12 -11.31 -12.10
CA PHE A 9 -4.41 -12.09 -11.09
C PHE A 9 -3.22 -11.32 -10.52
N LEU A 10 -2.35 -10.76 -11.37
CA LEU A 10 -1.20 -9.98 -10.93
C LEU A 10 -1.61 -8.72 -10.15
N MET A 11 -2.71 -8.07 -10.55
CA MET A 11 -3.25 -6.91 -9.85
C MET A 11 -3.87 -7.26 -8.50
N GLY A 12 -4.58 -8.39 -8.40
CA GLY A 12 -5.06 -8.90 -7.11
C GLY A 12 -3.91 -9.32 -6.19
N LEU A 13 -2.88 -9.94 -6.77
CA LEU A 13 -1.69 -10.38 -6.03
C LEU A 13 -0.87 -9.19 -5.54
N SER A 14 -0.74 -8.11 -6.31
CA SER A 14 -0.05 -6.89 -5.84
C SER A 14 -0.79 -6.18 -4.71
N LEU A 15 -2.14 -6.18 -4.74
CA LEU A 15 -2.98 -5.59 -3.70
C LEU A 15 -2.96 -6.39 -2.38
N ILE A 16 -2.86 -7.72 -2.44
CA ILE A 16 -2.97 -8.60 -1.26
C ILE A 16 -1.62 -9.06 -0.72
N ALA A 17 -0.63 -9.34 -1.59
CA ALA A 17 0.67 -9.88 -1.15
C ALA A 17 1.46 -8.90 -0.28
N ALA A 18 1.24 -7.60 -0.46
CA ALA A 18 1.76 -6.56 0.40
C ALA A 18 0.72 -6.20 1.47
N ILE A 19 0.48 -7.09 2.45
CA ILE A 19 -0.26 -6.67 3.66
C ILE A 19 0.55 -5.53 4.30
N GLY A 20 0.04 -4.31 4.15
CA GLY A 20 0.63 -3.12 4.74
C GLY A 20 0.60 -3.16 6.27
N ALA A 21 1.46 -2.37 6.91
CA ALA A 21 1.52 -2.30 8.36
C ALA A 21 0.16 -1.89 8.99
N GLN A 22 -0.59 -1.00 8.33
CA GLN A 22 -1.94 -0.61 8.76
C GLN A 22 -2.93 -1.78 8.71
N ASN A 23 -3.00 -2.51 7.60
CA ASN A 23 -3.88 -3.67 7.46
C ASN A 23 -3.49 -4.82 8.42
N ALA A 24 -2.20 -5.06 8.64
CA ALA A 24 -1.72 -6.04 9.62
C ALA A 24 -2.05 -5.64 11.07
N PHE A 25 -1.97 -4.35 11.39
CA PHE A 25 -2.32 -3.82 12.72
C PHE A 25 -3.82 -3.93 12.98
N VAL A 26 -4.66 -3.52 12.02
CA VAL A 26 -6.12 -3.68 12.09
C VAL A 26 -6.48 -5.15 12.26
N LEU A 27 -5.82 -6.06 11.53
CA LEU A 27 -6.07 -7.50 11.65
C LEU A 27 -5.68 -8.03 13.04
N ARG A 28 -4.53 -7.63 13.60
CA ARG A 28 -4.13 -8.01 14.96
C ARG A 28 -5.11 -7.51 16.02
N GLN A 29 -5.59 -6.27 15.91
CA GLN A 29 -6.61 -5.73 16.81
C GLN A 29 -7.96 -6.45 16.63
N GLY A 30 -8.32 -6.78 15.39
CA GLY A 30 -9.47 -7.62 15.05
C GLY A 30 -9.43 -9.00 15.70
N LEU A 31 -8.27 -9.67 15.65
CA LEU A 31 -8.05 -10.97 16.32
C LEU A 31 -8.10 -10.87 17.85
N ARG A 32 -7.62 -9.76 18.43
CA ARG A 32 -7.70 -9.52 19.89
C ARG A 32 -9.09 -9.09 20.35
N ARG A 33 -10.02 -8.80 19.42
CA ARG A 33 -11.39 -8.30 19.68
C ARG A 33 -11.45 -7.05 20.59
N GLU A 34 -10.36 -6.31 20.69
CA GLU A 34 -10.26 -5.08 21.47
C GLU A 34 -10.35 -3.87 20.54
N HIS A 35 -11.29 -2.96 20.81
CA HIS A 35 -11.42 -1.64 20.17
C HIS A 35 -11.38 -1.62 18.62
N VAL A 36 -11.76 -2.72 17.96
CA VAL A 36 -11.70 -2.90 16.50
C VAL A 36 -12.40 -1.76 15.75
N LEU A 37 -13.59 -1.38 16.21
CA LEU A 37 -14.39 -0.33 15.58
C LEU A 37 -13.67 1.03 15.59
N ALA A 38 -13.05 1.39 16.72
CA ALA A 38 -12.33 2.66 16.87
C ALA A 38 -11.08 2.70 15.99
N VAL A 39 -10.33 1.60 15.93
CA VAL A 39 -9.14 1.48 15.08
C VAL A 39 -9.51 1.58 13.60
N VAL A 40 -10.55 0.84 13.18
CA VAL A 40 -11.04 0.84 11.79
C VAL A 40 -11.53 2.23 11.39
N LEU A 41 -12.35 2.89 12.22
CA LEU A 41 -12.84 4.24 11.93
C LEU A 41 -11.69 5.24 11.80
N THR A 42 -10.71 5.18 12.69
CA THR A 42 -9.55 6.08 12.65
C THR A 42 -8.71 5.87 11.39
N CYS A 43 -8.44 4.62 11.01
CA CYS A 43 -7.78 4.31 9.75
C CYS A 43 -8.60 4.79 8.55
N ALA A 44 -9.88 4.43 8.48
CA ALA A 44 -10.74 4.77 7.34
C ALA A 44 -10.89 6.29 7.17
N LEU A 45 -11.03 7.04 8.27
CA LEU A 45 -11.08 8.51 8.23
C LEU A 45 -9.74 9.09 7.77
N SER A 46 -8.62 8.55 8.25
CA SER A 46 -7.30 9.01 7.82
C SER A 46 -7.09 8.77 6.33
N ASP A 47 -7.39 7.56 5.84
CA ASP A 47 -7.27 7.22 4.42
C ASP A 47 -8.19 8.09 3.56
N ALA A 48 -9.44 8.30 3.98
CA ALA A 48 -10.36 9.17 3.27
C ALA A 48 -9.85 10.63 3.21
N LEU A 49 -9.34 11.17 4.31
CA LEU A 49 -8.78 12.52 4.36
C LEU A 49 -7.53 12.65 3.50
N LEU A 50 -6.60 11.69 3.57
CA LEU A 50 -5.38 11.68 2.77
C LEU A 50 -5.68 11.55 1.27
N ILE A 51 -6.62 10.68 0.88
CA ILE A 51 -7.06 10.55 -0.51
C ILE A 51 -7.72 11.83 -0.98
N ALA A 52 -8.64 12.40 -0.20
CA ALA A 52 -9.32 13.65 -0.55
C ALA A 52 -8.33 14.81 -0.72
N ALA A 53 -7.40 14.98 0.23
CA ALA A 53 -6.36 15.99 0.17
C ALA A 53 -5.42 15.77 -1.03
N GLY A 54 -5.07 14.51 -1.29
CA GLY A 54 -4.26 14.11 -2.46
C GLY A 54 -4.95 14.49 -3.75
N VAL A 55 -6.18 14.04 -3.98
CA VAL A 55 -6.93 14.30 -5.24
C VAL A 55 -7.21 15.79 -5.43
N ALA A 56 -7.64 16.50 -4.38
CA ALA A 56 -7.92 17.93 -4.44
C ALA A 56 -6.66 18.76 -4.71
N GLY A 57 -5.53 18.41 -4.09
CA GLY A 57 -4.26 19.12 -4.25
C GLY A 57 -3.51 18.78 -5.54
N PHE A 58 -3.63 17.55 -6.03
CA PHE A 58 -2.83 17.06 -7.16
C PHE A 58 -3.15 17.76 -8.47
N GLY A 59 -4.40 18.18 -8.70
CA GLY A 59 -4.78 18.94 -9.89
C GLY A 59 -4.04 20.27 -10.00
N VAL A 60 -4.02 21.06 -8.92
CA VAL A 60 -3.33 22.35 -8.86
C VAL A 60 -1.81 22.17 -8.92
N LEU A 61 -1.30 21.14 -8.24
CA LEU A 61 0.14 20.89 -8.17
C LEU A 61 0.71 20.32 -9.48
N SER A 62 -0.11 19.62 -10.27
CA SER A 62 0.19 19.15 -11.62
C SER A 62 0.42 20.31 -12.60
N GLU A 63 -0.37 21.38 -12.49
CA GLU A 63 -0.21 22.57 -13.35
C GLU A 63 1.02 23.40 -12.97
N LEU A 64 1.32 23.50 -11.67
CA LEU A 64 2.46 24.27 -11.16
C LEU A 64 3.81 23.54 -11.32
N ALA A 65 3.83 22.20 -11.23
CA ALA A 65 5.06 21.41 -11.22
C ALA A 65 4.91 20.14 -12.08
N PRO A 66 5.10 20.22 -13.42
CA PRO A 66 4.95 19.08 -14.33
C PRO A 66 5.99 17.96 -14.12
N TRP A 67 7.06 18.23 -13.36
CA TRP A 67 8.05 17.23 -12.96
C TRP A 67 7.59 16.38 -11.76
N LEU A 68 6.60 16.84 -10.99
CA LEU A 68 6.14 16.15 -9.78
C LEU A 68 5.58 14.76 -10.07
N GLY A 69 4.78 14.63 -11.14
CA GLY A 69 4.23 13.33 -11.54
C GLY A 69 5.35 12.31 -11.86
N ARG A 70 6.41 12.75 -12.54
CA ARG A 70 7.59 11.92 -12.81
C ARG A 70 8.35 11.58 -11.52
N ALA A 71 8.51 12.54 -10.62
CA ALA A 71 9.17 12.31 -9.34
C ALA A 71 8.39 11.32 -8.45
N MET A 72 7.06 11.44 -8.36
CA MET A 72 6.21 10.49 -7.62
C MET A 72 6.24 9.09 -8.25
N LEU A 73 6.26 8.99 -9.58
CA LEU A 73 6.37 7.70 -10.26
C LEU A 73 7.71 7.01 -9.96
N TRP A 74 8.83 7.70 -10.18
CA TRP A 74 10.16 7.14 -9.91
C TRP A 74 10.41 6.92 -8.42
N GLY A 75 9.90 7.81 -7.55
CA GLY A 75 9.96 7.65 -6.11
C GLY A 75 9.17 6.43 -5.63
N GLY A 76 7.94 6.25 -6.12
CA GLY A 76 7.12 5.07 -5.84
C GLY A 76 7.75 3.78 -6.37
N ALA A 77 8.29 3.80 -7.58
CA ALA A 77 9.00 2.65 -8.16
C ALA A 77 10.24 2.28 -7.34
N ALA A 78 11.06 3.26 -6.95
CA ALA A 78 12.23 3.04 -6.11
C ALA A 78 11.83 2.50 -4.72
N PHE A 79 10.79 3.07 -4.11
CA PHE A 79 10.26 2.61 -2.82
C PHE A 79 9.79 1.15 -2.91
N LEU A 80 8.98 0.80 -3.91
CA LEU A 80 8.50 -0.57 -4.14
C LEU A 80 9.66 -1.53 -4.42
N PHE A 81 10.65 -1.12 -5.20
CA PHE A 81 11.82 -1.94 -5.51
C PHE A 81 12.65 -2.22 -4.24
N VAL A 82 12.93 -1.19 -3.45
CA VAL A 82 13.67 -1.33 -2.18
C VAL A 82 12.87 -2.17 -1.18
N TYR A 83 11.59 -1.87 -0.98
CA TYR A 83 10.75 -2.62 -0.05
C TYR A 83 10.61 -4.08 -0.48
N GLY A 84 10.34 -4.33 -1.76
CA GLY A 84 10.30 -5.66 -2.36
C GLY A 84 11.62 -6.43 -2.16
N ALA A 85 12.76 -5.78 -2.40
CA ALA A 85 14.08 -6.36 -2.15
C ALA A 85 14.32 -6.67 -0.67
N LEU A 86 13.90 -5.80 0.25
CA LEU A 86 13.97 -6.05 1.70
C LEU A 86 13.13 -7.27 2.08
N ARG A 87 11.89 -7.37 1.58
CA ARG A 87 11.00 -8.50 1.86
C ARG A 87 11.51 -9.79 1.24
N PHE A 88 12.07 -9.74 0.03
CA PHE A 88 12.71 -10.88 -0.62
C PHE A 88 13.95 -11.36 0.15
N ARG A 89 14.80 -10.43 0.62
CA ARG A 89 15.92 -10.74 1.51
C ARG A 89 15.47 -11.32 2.84
N ALA A 90 14.38 -10.81 3.43
CA ALA A 90 13.79 -11.36 4.64
C ALA A 90 13.26 -12.78 4.42
N ALA A 91 12.63 -13.06 3.27
CA ALA A 91 12.18 -14.40 2.91
C ALA A 91 13.36 -15.38 2.71
N LEU A 92 14.45 -14.94 2.07
CA LEU A 92 15.66 -15.74 1.89
C LEU A 92 16.44 -15.99 3.19
N ARG A 93 16.34 -15.07 4.17
CA ARG A 93 16.96 -15.22 5.49
C ARG A 93 16.05 -15.92 6.52
N GLY A 94 14.74 -15.96 6.26
CA GLY A 94 13.69 -16.43 7.17
C GLY A 94 13.48 -17.94 7.15
N GLY A 95 14.58 -18.69 7.31
CA GLY A 95 14.56 -20.06 7.80
C GLY A 95 14.53 -20.14 9.33
N GLU A 96 13.78 -19.24 9.99
CA GLU A 96 13.52 -19.36 11.43
C GLU A 96 12.10 -19.92 11.61
N ALA A 97 12.11 -21.24 11.86
CA ALA A 97 11.17 -22.04 12.62
C ALA A 97 9.79 -21.42 12.93
N LEU A 98 8.77 -21.98 12.28
CA LEU A 98 7.46 -22.19 12.91
C LEU A 98 7.62 -23.15 14.10
#